data_AF-A0A7X7F4G3-F1
#
_entry.id   AF-A0A7X7F4G3-F1
#
_cell.length_a   1.000
_cell.length_b   1.000
_cell.length_c   1.000
_cell.angle_alpha   90.00
_cell.angle_beta   90.00
_cell.angle_gamma   90.00
#
_symmetry.space_group_name_H-M   'P 1'
#
loop_
_entity.id
_entity.type
_entity.pdbx_description
1 polymer ?
#
loop_
_entity_poly.entity_id
_entity_poly.type
_entity_poly.pdbx_seq_one_letter_code
_entity_poly.pdbx_strand_id
1 'polypeptide(L)'
;FNDVGIEVDVVQLTPLALYNFLLFDQMLGSRPAEEYDPDDPPASTVILSLGTDATDLVVTNGHRVWQRSIPLGGNHFTKALTKELKLTFAKAEHLKCNAASAPDPRALFQAMRPVFNDLLTEIQRSIGYFTSIDRHAKIERIVALGNAMKMPGLRRYLSQSLGLEVVRLESFERLAGAEVIGAPAFKENLLCFGVAYGLAVQGLNLGRGTLKTNLLPPEIVKDRFIRSKKPWALAAAAVVLLGCAIAYASNTLALNTVAESRFERAESDMKAAIGYSSQLKSDHDAAKAAFDEIAQTAQHLVGNVDNRVIWLELMRAINKSLPSDVGPSDPPQKRFSIPIEQRNEIHIESIVVQYVEDLSTWFTGVKDKYEPLSERMKAKFGGSEAAAAPVGVASEPMPSAPMPSAPMPGDLGSELGGEISGMPAAPAEGGGLGPSGPGWVVQLNGYHYHNPKSADEGVGGEQYLKEEFLTRLEDNQLHFPAIGPQKIGPDGQEQKDVLVTMDELGIGYPVLIHCSRPEPEPLVDPSATSGDIGGGAGGLGGVAASASDKNAIIVNRTNFIVQFCWRPTPPTMRFEMKKEAEQREKDGLSRIDTEPL
;
A
#
# COMPACT_ATOMS: atom_id res chain seq x y z
N PHE A 1 -70.50 17.44 -29.15
CA PHE A 1 -69.06 17.59 -28.80
C PHE A 1 -68.21 16.62 -29.61
N ASN A 2 -68.42 15.30 -29.52
CA ASN A 2 -67.73 14.31 -30.36
C ASN A 2 -67.86 14.60 -31.87
N ASP A 3 -69.06 14.91 -32.36
CA ASP A 3 -69.30 15.21 -33.79
C ASP A 3 -68.52 16.43 -34.33
N VAL A 4 -68.10 17.33 -33.43
CA VAL A 4 -67.38 18.57 -33.77
C VAL A 4 -65.89 18.46 -33.39
N GLY A 5 -65.45 17.30 -32.89
CA GLY A 5 -64.06 17.08 -32.47
C GLY A 5 -63.63 17.93 -31.26
N ILE A 6 -64.59 18.39 -30.45
CA ILE A 6 -64.30 19.18 -29.23
C ILE A 6 -64.29 18.26 -28.03
N GLU A 7 -63.15 18.20 -27.34
CA GLU A 7 -63.01 17.46 -26.07
C GLU A 7 -63.65 18.26 -24.91
N VAL A 8 -64.41 17.59 -24.04
CA VAL A 8 -65.15 18.23 -22.93
C VAL A 8 -64.43 17.98 -21.61
N ASP A 9 -63.67 18.96 -21.12
CA ASP A 9 -62.88 18.81 -19.89
C ASP A 9 -63.68 18.89 -18.59
N VAL A 10 -64.67 19.78 -18.56
CA VAL A 10 -65.50 20.05 -17.38
C VAL A 10 -66.96 19.96 -17.76
N VAL A 11 -67.72 19.16 -17.01
CA VAL A 11 -69.18 19.14 -17.06
C VAL A 11 -69.68 19.69 -15.73
N GLN A 12 -70.50 20.74 -15.80
CA GLN A 12 -70.98 21.47 -14.63
C GLN A 12 -72.43 21.91 -14.82
N LEU A 13 -73.15 22.07 -13.71
CA LEU A 13 -74.50 22.63 -13.71
C LEU A 13 -74.48 24.14 -13.97
N THR A 14 -75.43 24.63 -14.76
CA THR A 14 -75.62 26.05 -15.08
C THR A 14 -75.59 26.96 -13.84
N PRO A 15 -76.32 26.67 -12.74
CA PRO A 15 -76.38 27.59 -11.61
C PRO A 15 -75.05 27.61 -10.81
N LEU A 16 -74.28 26.53 -10.84
CA LEU A 16 -72.93 26.51 -10.23
C LEU A 16 -71.91 27.29 -11.07
N ALA A 17 -72.06 27.29 -12.40
CA ALA A 17 -71.26 28.17 -13.25
C ALA A 17 -71.60 29.65 -12.99
N LEU A 18 -72.89 29.98 -12.81
CA LEU A 18 -73.31 31.33 -12.43
C LEU A 18 -72.75 31.78 -11.07
N TYR A 19 -72.70 30.86 -10.09
CA TYR A 19 -72.01 31.10 -8.82
C TYR A 19 -70.54 31.48 -9.03
N ASN A 20 -69.81 30.74 -9.87
CA ASN A 20 -68.40 31.01 -10.16
C ASN A 20 -68.20 32.38 -10.83
N PHE A 21 -69.09 32.77 -11.75
CA PHE A 21 -69.08 34.12 -12.34
C PHE A 21 -69.23 35.20 -11.27
N LEU A 22 -70.27 35.10 -10.44
CA LEU A 22 -70.58 36.13 -9.46
C LEU A 22 -69.44 36.30 -8.45
N LEU A 23 -68.92 35.18 -7.93
CA LEU A 23 -67.83 35.19 -6.96
C LEU A 23 -66.56 35.83 -7.55
N PHE A 24 -66.23 35.49 -8.80
CA PHE A 24 -65.00 35.98 -9.42
C PHE A 24 -65.08 37.46 -9.79
N ASP A 25 -66.20 37.92 -10.33
CA ASP A 25 -66.31 39.22 -11.01
C ASP A 25 -67.05 40.28 -10.19
N GLN A 26 -68.11 39.90 -9.48
CA GLN A 26 -69.07 40.82 -8.87
C GLN A 26 -68.94 40.92 -7.34
N MET A 27 -68.36 39.91 -6.68
CA MET A 27 -68.12 39.90 -5.22
C MET A 27 -66.64 40.17 -4.89
N LEU A 28 -66.13 41.29 -5.40
CA LEU A 28 -64.76 41.75 -5.20
C LEU A 28 -64.52 42.05 -3.70
N GLY A 29 -63.62 41.31 -3.06
CA GLY A 29 -63.27 41.54 -1.65
C GLY A 29 -64.06 40.70 -0.62
N SER A 30 -64.77 39.66 -1.07
CA SER A 30 -65.34 38.64 -0.18
C SER A 30 -64.27 38.11 0.78
N ARG A 31 -64.57 38.08 2.08
CA ARG A 31 -63.65 37.52 3.10
C ARG A 31 -63.27 36.08 2.73
N PRO A 32 -62.02 35.65 2.97
CA PRO A 32 -61.62 34.27 2.71
C PRO A 32 -62.47 33.31 3.55
N ALA A 33 -62.68 32.08 3.03
CA ALA A 33 -63.54 31.07 3.67
C ALA A 33 -63.13 30.69 5.10
N GLU A 34 -61.88 30.98 5.48
CA GLU A 34 -61.31 30.77 6.81
C GLU A 34 -61.83 31.77 7.86
N GLU A 35 -62.40 32.90 7.44
CA GLU A 35 -62.90 33.98 8.30
C GLU A 35 -64.44 34.06 8.29
N TYR A 36 -65.11 32.97 7.91
CA TYR A 36 -66.57 32.89 7.87
C TYR A 36 -67.16 32.71 9.27
N ASP A 37 -67.91 33.71 9.72
CA ASP A 37 -68.72 33.64 10.94
C ASP A 37 -70.17 33.20 10.58
N PRO A 38 -70.67 32.06 11.10
CA PRO A 38 -72.04 31.62 10.86
C PRO A 38 -73.10 32.51 11.51
N ASP A 39 -72.77 33.27 12.56
CA ASP A 39 -73.74 34.09 13.31
C ASP A 39 -73.92 35.50 12.70
N ASP A 40 -72.92 36.00 11.97
CA ASP A 40 -72.98 37.23 11.16
C ASP A 40 -72.50 36.98 9.71
N PRO A 41 -73.30 36.28 8.88
CA PRO A 41 -72.91 35.97 7.51
C PRO A 41 -72.90 37.25 6.65
N PRO A 42 -71.97 37.35 5.68
CA PRO A 42 -71.97 38.46 4.73
C PRO A 42 -73.26 38.50 3.92
N ALA A 43 -73.58 39.69 3.41
CA ALA A 43 -74.80 39.92 2.65
C ALA A 43 -74.87 39.01 1.41
N SER A 44 -76.05 38.42 1.20
CA SER A 44 -76.33 37.50 0.10
C SER A 44 -76.77 38.26 -1.15
N THR A 45 -76.24 37.86 -2.29
CA THR A 45 -76.68 38.31 -3.61
C THR A 45 -77.47 37.20 -4.30
N VAL A 46 -78.59 37.55 -4.91
CA VAL A 46 -79.39 36.63 -5.74
C VAL A 46 -79.04 36.84 -7.20
N ILE A 47 -78.71 35.79 -7.92
CA ILE A 47 -78.58 35.78 -9.38
C ILE A 47 -79.88 35.23 -9.95
N LEU A 48 -80.49 35.98 -10.86
CA LEU A 48 -81.66 35.54 -11.61
C LEU A 48 -81.29 35.44 -13.09
N SER A 49 -81.09 34.23 -13.59
CA SER A 49 -80.77 33.97 -15.00
C SER A 49 -82.00 33.47 -15.74
N LEU A 50 -82.67 34.36 -16.48
CA LEU A 50 -83.81 33.98 -17.31
C LEU A 50 -83.37 33.40 -18.65
N GLY A 51 -83.52 32.08 -18.78
CA GLY A 51 -83.32 31.34 -20.02
C GLY A 51 -84.56 31.35 -20.93
N THR A 52 -84.56 30.47 -21.93
CA THR A 52 -85.68 30.30 -22.87
C THR A 52 -86.85 29.54 -22.22
N ASP A 53 -86.58 28.43 -21.53
CA ASP A 53 -87.62 27.56 -20.99
C ASP A 53 -87.68 27.57 -19.45
N ALA A 54 -86.53 27.73 -18.81
CA ALA A 54 -86.39 27.79 -17.35
C ALA A 54 -85.60 29.03 -16.92
N THR A 55 -85.79 29.41 -15.67
CA THR A 55 -85.08 30.49 -14.98
C THR A 55 -84.32 29.90 -13.81
N ASP A 56 -83.01 30.08 -13.81
CA ASP A 56 -82.17 29.62 -12.72
C ASP A 56 -82.01 30.75 -11.70
N LEU A 57 -82.33 30.44 -10.44
CA LEU A 57 -82.18 31.33 -9.30
C LEU A 57 -81.08 30.76 -8.40
N VAL A 58 -80.06 31.58 -8.14
CA VAL A 58 -78.91 31.23 -7.29
C VAL A 58 -78.80 32.28 -6.20
N VAL A 59 -78.75 31.87 -4.94
CA VAL A 59 -78.52 32.76 -3.80
C VAL A 59 -77.19 32.40 -3.18
N THR A 60 -76.32 33.40 -2.99
CA THR A 60 -75.01 33.17 -2.39
C THR A 60 -74.47 34.37 -1.64
N ASN A 61 -73.74 34.08 -0.57
CA ASN A 61 -72.93 35.02 0.21
C ASN A 61 -71.41 34.82 -0.04
N GLY A 62 -71.06 34.13 -1.13
CA GLY A 62 -69.69 33.76 -1.50
C GLY A 62 -69.14 32.52 -0.79
N HIS A 63 -69.87 31.97 0.20
CA HIS A 63 -69.46 30.79 0.97
C HIS A 63 -70.44 29.63 0.81
N ARG A 64 -71.73 29.95 0.85
CA ARG A 64 -72.83 29.02 0.65
C ARG A 64 -73.52 29.33 -0.67
N VAL A 65 -74.02 28.29 -1.32
CA VAL A 65 -74.80 28.40 -2.55
C VAL A 65 -76.10 27.66 -2.37
N TRP A 66 -77.21 28.35 -2.63
CA TRP A 66 -78.52 27.75 -2.76
C TRP A 66 -79.01 27.98 -4.19
N GLN A 67 -79.53 26.95 -4.83
CA GLN A 67 -79.99 27.02 -6.21
C GLN A 67 -81.39 26.44 -6.35
N ARG A 68 -82.18 27.03 -7.26
CA ARG A 68 -83.48 26.51 -7.68
C ARG A 68 -83.68 26.85 -9.15
N SER A 69 -84.16 25.87 -9.92
CA SER A 69 -84.61 26.10 -11.29
C SER A 69 -86.13 26.24 -11.30
N ILE A 70 -86.62 27.36 -11.82
CA ILE A 70 -88.04 27.67 -11.98
C ILE A 70 -88.40 27.31 -13.43
N PRO A 71 -89.43 26.47 -13.68
CA PRO A 71 -89.84 26.06 -15.03
C PRO A 71 -90.64 27.17 -15.75
N LEU A 72 -90.09 28.39 -15.76
CA LEU A 72 -90.63 29.56 -16.43
C LEU A 72 -89.48 30.29 -17.13
N GLY A 73 -89.69 30.73 -18.35
CA GLY A 73 -88.62 31.33 -19.18
C GLY A 73 -89.16 32.20 -20.30
N GLY A 74 -88.27 32.70 -21.15
CA GLY A 74 -88.57 33.59 -22.29
C GLY A 74 -89.67 33.10 -23.23
N ASN A 75 -89.78 31.79 -23.46
CA ASN A 75 -90.78 31.18 -24.32
C ASN A 75 -92.21 31.30 -23.75
N HIS A 76 -92.35 31.38 -22.43
CA HIS A 76 -93.65 31.58 -21.79
C HIS A 76 -94.20 32.98 -22.07
N PHE A 77 -93.33 34.00 -22.11
CA PHE A 77 -93.68 35.35 -22.54
C PHE A 77 -94.12 35.37 -24.00
N THR A 78 -93.38 34.69 -24.89
CA THR A 78 -93.75 34.59 -26.31
C THR A 78 -95.10 33.89 -26.49
N LYS A 79 -95.34 32.79 -25.77
CA LYS A 79 -96.63 32.07 -25.79
C LYS A 79 -97.79 32.95 -25.30
N ALA A 80 -97.60 33.72 -24.23
CA ALA A 80 -98.60 34.68 -23.77
C ALA A 80 -98.93 35.73 -24.84
N LEU A 81 -97.91 36.29 -25.51
CA LEU A 81 -98.11 37.22 -26.62
C LEU A 81 -98.83 36.59 -27.81
N THR A 82 -98.52 35.34 -28.16
CA THR A 82 -99.23 34.64 -29.25
C THR A 82 -100.72 34.46 -28.93
N LYS A 83 -101.05 34.17 -27.66
CA LYS A 83 -102.43 33.96 -27.20
C LYS A 83 -103.23 35.26 -27.22
N GLU A 84 -102.67 36.33 -26.69
CA GLU A 84 -103.39 37.59 -26.49
C GLU A 84 -103.47 38.45 -27.75
N LEU A 85 -102.39 38.49 -28.55
CA LEU A 85 -102.33 39.26 -29.79
C LEU A 85 -102.70 38.44 -31.03
N LYS A 86 -102.98 37.13 -30.87
CA LYS A 86 -103.30 36.18 -31.95
C LYS A 86 -102.25 36.20 -33.08
N LEU A 87 -100.97 36.27 -32.71
CA LEU A 87 -99.84 36.30 -33.64
C LEU A 87 -99.16 34.93 -33.73
N THR A 88 -98.47 34.68 -34.83
CA THR A 88 -97.55 33.53 -34.95
C THR A 88 -96.38 33.66 -33.98
N PHE A 89 -95.82 32.53 -33.53
CA PHE A 89 -94.67 32.52 -32.60
C PHE A 89 -93.49 33.39 -33.06
N ALA A 90 -93.08 33.29 -34.33
CA ALA A 90 -91.98 34.09 -34.87
C ALA A 90 -92.24 35.61 -34.79
N LYS A 91 -93.46 36.03 -35.12
CA LYS A 91 -93.88 37.45 -35.05
C LYS A 91 -93.99 37.94 -33.61
N ALA A 92 -94.47 37.09 -32.69
CA ALA A 92 -94.52 37.39 -31.26
C ALA A 92 -93.11 37.50 -30.65
N GLU A 93 -92.16 36.63 -31.04
CA GLU A 93 -90.76 36.70 -30.62
C GLU A 93 -90.09 37.99 -31.09
N HIS A 94 -90.30 38.35 -32.37
CA HIS A 94 -89.77 39.59 -32.92
C HIS A 94 -90.31 40.83 -32.18
N LEU A 95 -91.60 40.84 -31.83
CA LEU A 95 -92.19 41.91 -31.03
C LEU A 95 -91.68 41.93 -29.59
N LYS A 96 -91.44 40.76 -28.99
CA LYS A 96 -90.85 40.64 -27.64
C LYS A 96 -89.43 41.21 -27.61
N CYS A 97 -88.58 40.83 -28.56
CA CYS A 97 -87.19 41.29 -28.66
C CYS A 97 -87.10 42.80 -28.93
N ASN A 98 -88.02 43.33 -29.75
CA ASN A 98 -88.08 44.75 -30.11
C ASN A 98 -89.18 45.52 -29.35
N ALA A 99 -89.52 45.08 -28.14
CA ALA A 99 -90.64 45.61 -27.36
C ALA A 99 -90.57 47.13 -27.11
N ALA A 100 -89.37 47.70 -27.04
CA ALA A 100 -89.17 49.14 -26.87
C ALA A 100 -89.54 49.97 -28.10
N SER A 101 -89.47 49.36 -29.30
CA SER A 101 -89.77 49.99 -30.58
C SER A 101 -91.13 49.55 -31.14
N ALA A 102 -91.94 48.84 -30.34
CA ALA A 102 -93.24 48.36 -30.76
C ALA A 102 -94.25 49.53 -30.88
N PRO A 103 -95.23 49.45 -31.81
CA PRO A 103 -96.24 50.50 -32.00
C PRO A 103 -97.10 50.77 -30.75
N ASP A 104 -97.31 49.75 -29.91
CA ASP A 104 -98.00 49.87 -28.62
C ASP A 104 -97.27 49.07 -27.52
N PRO A 105 -96.31 49.69 -26.81
CA PRO A 105 -95.60 49.05 -25.72
C PRO A 105 -96.48 48.74 -24.50
N ARG A 106 -97.59 49.46 -24.31
CA ARG A 106 -98.47 49.32 -23.14
C ARG A 106 -99.37 48.10 -23.26
N ALA A 107 -99.93 47.85 -24.45
CA ALA A 107 -100.67 46.62 -24.73
C ALA A 107 -99.75 45.39 -24.65
N LEU A 108 -98.51 45.48 -25.13
CA LEU A 108 -97.53 44.39 -25.03
C LEU A 108 -97.23 44.04 -23.57
N PHE A 109 -97.01 45.04 -22.71
CA PHE A 109 -96.80 44.83 -21.28
C PHE A 109 -98.03 44.23 -20.59
N GLN A 110 -99.24 44.68 -20.95
CA GLN A 110 -100.48 44.08 -20.43
C GLN A 110 -100.64 42.61 -20.80
N ALA A 111 -100.33 42.25 -22.05
CA ALA A 111 -100.40 40.86 -22.51
C ALA A 111 -99.38 39.95 -21.80
N MET A 112 -98.23 40.48 -21.38
CA MET A 112 -97.20 39.73 -20.64
C MET A 112 -97.40 39.73 -19.12
N ARG A 113 -98.28 40.59 -18.60
CA ARG A 113 -98.49 40.77 -17.15
C ARG A 113 -98.82 39.50 -16.37
N PRO A 114 -99.63 38.55 -16.88
CA PRO A 114 -99.86 37.28 -16.19
C PRO A 114 -98.56 36.52 -15.94
N VAL A 115 -97.69 36.42 -16.96
CA VAL A 115 -96.39 35.73 -16.85
C VAL A 115 -95.44 36.49 -15.91
N PHE A 116 -95.49 37.82 -15.88
CA PHE A 116 -94.75 38.61 -14.88
C PHE A 116 -95.19 38.31 -13.45
N ASN A 117 -96.50 38.17 -13.20
CA ASN A 117 -97.03 37.82 -11.88
C ASN A 117 -96.62 36.39 -11.48
N ASP A 118 -96.65 35.43 -12.43
CA ASP A 118 -96.23 34.05 -12.18
C ASP A 118 -94.74 33.97 -11.82
N LEU A 119 -93.89 34.68 -12.57
CA LEU A 119 -92.46 34.80 -12.29
C LEU A 119 -92.21 35.41 -10.91
N LEU A 120 -92.88 36.52 -10.60
CA LEU A 120 -92.78 37.19 -9.32
C LEU A 120 -93.15 36.26 -8.17
N THR A 121 -94.25 35.52 -8.30
CA THR A 121 -94.75 34.60 -7.28
C THR A 121 -93.75 33.46 -7.02
N GLU A 122 -93.15 32.89 -8.08
CA GLU A 122 -92.13 31.85 -7.92
C GLU A 122 -90.82 32.41 -7.33
N ILE A 123 -90.41 33.63 -7.68
CA ILE A 123 -89.24 34.28 -7.09
C ILE A 123 -89.49 34.57 -5.59
N GLN A 124 -90.64 35.13 -5.23
CA GLN A 124 -91.01 35.40 -3.84
C GLN A 124 -91.06 34.11 -3.02
N ARG A 125 -91.63 33.03 -3.56
CA ARG A 125 -91.63 31.70 -2.91
C ARG A 125 -90.20 31.17 -2.71
N SER A 126 -89.34 31.35 -3.72
CA SER A 126 -87.95 30.89 -3.68
C SER A 126 -87.13 31.64 -2.64
N ILE A 127 -87.26 32.97 -2.60
CA ILE A 127 -86.61 33.83 -1.60
C ILE A 127 -87.15 33.51 -0.20
N GLY A 128 -88.46 33.39 -0.04
CA GLY A 128 -89.09 33.04 1.24
C GLY A 128 -88.60 31.71 1.79
N TYR A 129 -88.49 30.69 0.92
CA TYR A 129 -87.93 29.40 1.30
C TYR A 129 -86.46 29.50 1.72
N PHE A 130 -85.62 30.24 0.98
CA PHE A 130 -84.23 30.49 1.36
C PHE A 130 -84.12 31.17 2.74
N THR A 131 -84.88 32.25 2.97
CA THR A 131 -84.88 32.95 4.28
C THR A 131 -85.41 32.10 5.42
N SER A 132 -86.21 31.06 5.13
CA SER A 132 -86.66 30.10 6.15
C SER A 132 -85.59 29.09 6.54
N ILE A 133 -84.68 28.76 5.61
CA ILE A 133 -83.53 27.89 5.84
C ILE A 133 -82.43 28.65 6.57
N ASP A 134 -82.09 29.86 6.10
CA ASP A 134 -81.03 30.68 6.66
C ASP A 134 -81.63 31.99 7.21
N ARG A 135 -81.94 31.99 8.50
CA ARG A 135 -82.59 33.13 9.18
C ARG A 135 -81.67 34.34 9.37
N HIS A 136 -80.35 34.13 9.32
CA HIS A 136 -79.35 35.18 9.53
C HIS A 136 -78.93 35.82 8.19
N ALA A 137 -79.19 35.16 7.06
CA ALA A 137 -78.87 35.67 5.73
C ALA A 137 -79.73 36.90 5.35
N LYS A 138 -79.07 38.03 5.10
CA LYS A 138 -79.69 39.24 4.53
C LYS A 138 -79.45 39.28 3.03
N ILE A 139 -80.50 39.48 2.24
CA ILE A 139 -80.39 39.65 0.79
C ILE A 139 -80.22 41.14 0.48
N GLU A 140 -79.12 41.50 -0.16
CA GLU A 140 -78.79 42.89 -0.49
C GLU A 140 -79.36 43.29 -1.86
N ARG A 141 -79.06 42.50 -2.89
CA ARG A 141 -79.37 42.83 -4.29
C ARG A 141 -79.64 41.59 -5.13
N ILE A 142 -80.32 41.81 -6.26
CA ILE A 142 -80.59 40.81 -7.29
C ILE A 142 -79.83 41.20 -8.57
N VAL A 143 -78.92 40.34 -9.02
CA VAL A 143 -78.23 40.47 -10.30
C VAL A 143 -79.05 39.77 -11.39
N ALA A 144 -79.55 40.57 -12.33
CA ALA A 144 -80.36 40.11 -13.45
C ALA A 144 -79.51 39.68 -14.65
N LEU A 145 -79.65 38.42 -15.06
CA LEU A 145 -78.99 37.83 -16.24
C LEU A 145 -80.02 37.24 -17.22
N GLY A 146 -79.57 37.01 -18.45
CA GLY A 146 -80.39 36.49 -19.54
C GLY A 146 -81.03 37.57 -20.42
N ASN A 147 -81.20 37.27 -21.71
CA ASN A 147 -81.73 38.21 -22.68
C ASN A 147 -83.19 38.61 -22.42
N ALA A 148 -83.98 37.76 -21.76
CA ALA A 148 -85.35 38.09 -21.37
C ALA A 148 -85.42 39.26 -20.37
N MET A 149 -84.35 39.52 -19.59
CA MET A 149 -84.29 40.68 -18.68
C MET A 149 -84.19 42.03 -19.38
N LYS A 150 -83.98 42.05 -20.71
CA LYS A 150 -84.01 43.28 -21.52
C LYS A 150 -85.42 43.80 -21.79
N MET A 151 -86.45 43.01 -21.51
CA MET A 151 -87.83 43.43 -21.73
C MET A 151 -88.14 44.72 -20.94
N PRO A 152 -88.66 45.77 -21.59
CA PRO A 152 -89.00 47.01 -20.92
C PRO A 152 -90.00 46.77 -19.79
N GLY A 153 -89.73 47.36 -18.63
CA GLY A 153 -90.61 47.30 -17.46
C GLY A 153 -90.42 46.09 -16.55
N LEU A 154 -89.86 44.96 -17.02
CA LEU A 154 -89.68 43.75 -16.18
C LEU A 154 -88.79 44.03 -14.96
N ARG A 155 -87.62 44.66 -15.16
CA ARG A 155 -86.70 45.02 -14.07
C ARG A 155 -87.36 45.92 -13.03
N ARG A 156 -88.08 46.96 -13.48
CA ARG A 156 -88.77 47.92 -12.60
C ARG A 156 -89.91 47.23 -11.84
N TYR A 157 -90.66 46.37 -12.52
CA TYR A 157 -91.75 45.60 -11.94
C TYR A 157 -91.22 44.67 -10.83
N LEU A 158 -90.16 43.89 -11.10
CA LEU A 158 -89.54 43.03 -10.09
C LEU A 158 -88.97 43.81 -8.91
N SER A 159 -88.28 44.93 -9.16
CA SER A 159 -87.71 45.74 -8.08
C SER A 159 -88.77 46.35 -7.17
N GLN A 160 -89.85 46.89 -7.75
CA GLN A 160 -90.97 47.46 -6.97
C GLN A 160 -91.74 46.39 -6.18
N SER A 161 -91.96 45.21 -6.75
CA SER A 161 -92.73 44.15 -6.13
C SER A 161 -91.95 43.31 -5.11
N LEU A 162 -90.64 43.19 -5.26
CA LEU A 162 -89.77 42.46 -4.31
C LEU A 162 -89.23 43.37 -3.20
N GLY A 163 -89.24 44.69 -3.39
CA GLY A 163 -88.62 45.63 -2.45
C GLY A 163 -87.09 45.53 -2.40
N LEU A 164 -86.48 44.86 -3.39
CA LEU A 164 -85.05 44.65 -3.53
C LEU A 164 -84.52 45.36 -4.78
N GLU A 165 -83.27 45.77 -4.75
CA GLU A 165 -82.61 46.36 -5.91
C GLU A 165 -82.31 45.28 -6.95
N VAL A 166 -82.87 45.44 -8.16
CA VAL A 166 -82.59 44.55 -9.30
C VAL A 166 -81.58 45.25 -10.22
N VAL A 167 -80.31 44.90 -10.06
CA VAL A 167 -79.18 45.45 -10.79
C VAL A 167 -79.03 44.70 -12.12
N ARG A 168 -78.83 45.46 -13.20
CA ARG A 168 -78.49 44.90 -14.52
C ARG A 168 -76.97 44.92 -14.67
N LEU A 169 -76.38 43.81 -15.12
CA LEU A 169 -74.96 43.77 -15.44
C LEU A 169 -74.65 44.70 -16.62
N GLU A 170 -73.72 45.63 -16.45
CA GLU A 170 -73.29 46.58 -17.49
C GLU A 170 -71.95 46.18 -18.12
N SER A 171 -71.04 45.63 -17.33
CA SER A 171 -69.71 45.16 -17.71
C SER A 171 -69.31 43.94 -16.88
N PHE A 172 -68.35 43.17 -17.38
CA PHE A 172 -67.59 42.19 -16.59
C PHE A 172 -66.31 42.88 -16.09
N GLU A 173 -66.16 43.04 -14.78
CA GLU A 173 -65.10 43.86 -14.18
C GLU A 173 -63.70 43.28 -14.36
N ARG A 174 -63.58 41.94 -14.41
CA ARG A 174 -62.30 41.24 -14.56
C ARG A 174 -62.02 40.74 -15.97
N LEU A 175 -62.94 40.93 -16.90
CA LEU A 175 -62.76 40.48 -18.27
C LEU A 175 -61.79 41.43 -19.00
N ALA A 176 -60.71 40.87 -19.55
CA ALA A 176 -59.74 41.60 -20.34
C ALA A 176 -59.80 41.17 -21.82
N GLY A 177 -59.57 42.11 -22.75
CA GLY A 177 -59.56 41.86 -24.19
C GLY A 177 -60.41 42.87 -24.97
N ALA A 178 -59.78 43.94 -25.44
CA ALA A 178 -60.46 45.04 -26.11
C ALA A 178 -61.21 44.62 -27.39
N GLU A 179 -60.68 43.64 -28.13
CA GLU A 179 -61.29 43.13 -29.36
C GLU A 179 -62.64 42.45 -29.10
N VAL A 180 -62.74 41.65 -28.03
CA VAL A 180 -63.97 40.91 -27.69
C VAL A 180 -64.97 41.81 -26.99
N ILE A 181 -64.53 42.64 -26.03
CA ILE A 181 -65.40 43.57 -25.29
C ILE A 181 -65.93 44.66 -26.22
N GLY A 182 -65.15 45.06 -27.22
CA GLY A 182 -65.52 46.05 -28.24
C GLY A 182 -66.54 45.53 -29.25
N ALA A 183 -66.62 44.21 -29.47
CA ALA A 183 -67.46 43.61 -30.49
C ALA A 183 -68.96 43.90 -30.26
N PRO A 184 -69.71 44.37 -31.28
CA PRO A 184 -71.15 44.64 -31.15
C PRO A 184 -71.95 43.43 -30.68
N ALA A 185 -71.64 42.24 -31.19
CA ALA A 185 -72.30 41.00 -30.82
C ALA A 185 -72.17 40.67 -29.32
N PHE A 186 -71.02 41.00 -28.71
CA PHE A 186 -70.78 40.80 -27.28
C PHE A 186 -71.55 41.83 -26.44
N LYS A 187 -71.46 43.12 -26.80
CA LYS A 187 -72.19 44.20 -26.12
C LYS A 187 -73.70 43.99 -26.16
N GLU A 188 -74.21 43.56 -27.30
CA GLU A 188 -75.62 43.24 -27.45
C GLU A 188 -76.01 42.07 -26.57
N ASN A 189 -75.22 41.00 -26.43
CA ASN A 189 -75.58 39.78 -25.71
C ASN A 189 -74.92 39.60 -24.34
N LEU A 190 -74.42 40.67 -23.74
CA LEU A 190 -73.64 40.65 -22.49
C LEU A 190 -74.29 39.81 -21.38
N LEU A 191 -75.61 39.94 -21.20
CA LEU A 191 -76.37 39.25 -20.14
C LEU A 191 -76.45 37.72 -20.30
N CYS A 192 -76.13 37.18 -21.47
CA CYS A 192 -76.15 35.73 -21.73
C CYS A 192 -74.81 35.04 -21.43
N PHE A 193 -73.72 35.81 -21.31
CA PHE A 193 -72.39 35.23 -21.16
C PHE A 193 -72.05 34.82 -19.71
N GLY A 194 -72.91 35.09 -18.72
CA GLY A 194 -72.64 34.76 -17.33
C GLY A 194 -72.29 33.28 -17.09
N VAL A 195 -73.02 32.36 -17.74
CA VAL A 195 -72.76 30.91 -17.63
C VAL A 195 -71.43 30.54 -18.28
N ALA A 196 -71.20 31.00 -19.52
CA ALA A 196 -69.98 30.68 -20.27
C ALA A 196 -68.74 31.25 -19.58
N TYR A 197 -68.83 32.47 -19.05
CA TYR A 197 -67.76 33.11 -18.28
C TYR A 197 -67.48 32.36 -16.98
N GLY A 198 -68.52 31.93 -16.26
CA GLY A 198 -68.36 31.09 -15.06
C GLY A 198 -67.68 29.74 -15.33
N LEU A 199 -68.00 29.09 -16.46
CA LEU A 199 -67.32 27.86 -16.90
C LEU A 199 -65.84 28.13 -17.27
N ALA A 200 -65.55 29.24 -17.94
CA ALA A 200 -64.19 29.62 -18.28
C ALA A 200 -63.34 29.90 -17.03
N VAL A 201 -63.91 30.61 -16.05
CA VAL A 201 -63.27 30.85 -14.74
C VAL A 201 -62.95 29.53 -14.04
N GLN A 202 -63.87 28.55 -14.07
CA GLN A 202 -63.64 27.23 -13.51
C GLN A 202 -62.54 26.46 -14.25
N GLY A 203 -62.55 26.45 -15.59
CA GLY A 203 -61.57 25.74 -16.41
C GLY A 203 -60.16 26.31 -16.29
N LEU A 204 -60.04 27.64 -16.17
CA LEU A 204 -58.77 28.33 -15.93
C LEU A 204 -58.35 28.30 -14.45
N ASN A 205 -59.17 27.70 -13.58
CA ASN A 205 -58.93 27.59 -12.14
C ASN A 205 -58.70 28.98 -11.49
N LEU A 206 -59.42 29.99 -11.98
CA LEU A 206 -59.33 31.38 -11.54
C LEU A 206 -60.29 31.62 -10.37
N GLY A 207 -59.87 32.46 -9.41
CA GLY A 207 -60.67 32.85 -8.25
C GLY A 207 -60.46 31.98 -7.01
N ARG A 208 -60.32 32.62 -5.85
CA ARG A 208 -60.33 31.96 -4.53
C ARG A 208 -61.79 31.62 -4.19
N GLY A 209 -62.08 30.36 -3.85
CA GLY A 209 -63.43 29.91 -3.45
C GLY A 209 -64.38 29.48 -4.58
N THR A 210 -63.90 29.41 -5.83
CA THR A 210 -64.72 28.89 -6.94
C THR A 210 -64.97 27.38 -6.80
N LEU A 211 -66.17 26.95 -7.19
CA LEU A 211 -66.54 25.53 -7.18
C LEU A 211 -65.82 24.82 -8.33
N LYS A 212 -65.06 23.77 -7.97
CA LYS A 212 -64.27 22.95 -8.90
C LYS A 212 -64.90 21.59 -9.20
N THR A 213 -66.17 21.43 -8.88
CA THR A 213 -66.87 20.16 -9.09
C THR A 213 -66.90 19.82 -10.58
N ASN A 214 -66.61 18.56 -10.92
CA ASN A 214 -66.70 18.06 -12.27
C ASN A 214 -67.63 16.84 -12.27
N LEU A 215 -68.68 16.90 -13.08
CA LEU A 215 -69.65 15.82 -13.24
C LEU A 215 -69.21 14.79 -14.29
N LEU A 216 -68.03 14.95 -14.89
CA LEU A 216 -67.46 13.96 -15.79
C LEU A 216 -67.14 12.67 -15.00
N PRO A 217 -67.51 11.48 -15.53
CA PRO A 217 -67.13 10.22 -14.91
C PRO A 217 -65.62 10.11 -14.69
N PRO A 218 -65.17 9.64 -13.51
CA PRO A 218 -63.75 9.62 -13.16
C PRO A 218 -62.91 8.72 -14.09
N GLU A 219 -63.53 7.76 -14.78
CA GLU A 219 -62.91 6.91 -15.79
C GLU A 219 -62.40 7.74 -16.96
N ILE A 220 -63.25 8.63 -17.48
CA ILE A 220 -62.90 9.50 -18.61
C ILE A 220 -61.82 10.50 -18.19
N VAL A 221 -61.87 11.01 -16.97
CA VAL A 221 -60.83 11.91 -16.43
C VAL A 221 -59.48 11.18 -16.33
N LYS A 222 -59.47 9.95 -15.80
CA LYS A 222 -58.25 9.13 -15.67
C LYS A 222 -57.64 8.77 -17.01
N ASP A 223 -58.45 8.32 -17.97
CA ASP A 223 -57.97 7.97 -19.30
C ASP A 223 -57.30 9.15 -20.00
N ARG A 224 -57.85 10.35 -19.82
CA ARG A 224 -57.26 11.57 -20.36
C ARG A 224 -55.97 11.97 -19.66
N PHE A 225 -55.93 11.87 -18.34
CA PHE A 225 -54.71 12.11 -17.58
C PHE A 225 -53.59 11.13 -17.97
N ILE A 226 -53.93 9.88 -18.25
CA ILE A 226 -52.99 8.90 -18.79
C ILE A 226 -52.57 9.32 -20.20
N ARG A 227 -53.51 9.65 -21.10
CA ARG A 227 -53.22 10.05 -22.48
C ARG A 227 -52.32 11.27 -22.57
N SER A 228 -52.50 12.28 -21.72
CA SER A 228 -51.63 13.47 -21.68
C SER A 228 -50.22 13.17 -21.17
N LYS A 229 -50.07 12.13 -20.33
CA LYS A 229 -48.76 11.69 -19.79
C LYS A 229 -48.03 10.65 -20.65
N LYS A 230 -48.73 9.95 -21.56
CA LYS A 230 -48.11 8.99 -22.49
C LYS A 230 -46.85 9.53 -23.21
N PRO A 231 -46.82 10.75 -23.80
CA PRO A 231 -45.61 11.25 -24.47
C PRO A 231 -44.44 11.46 -23.50
N TRP A 232 -44.72 11.93 -22.28
CA TRP A 232 -43.70 12.11 -21.24
C TRP A 232 -43.16 10.79 -20.71
N ALA A 233 -44.03 9.78 -20.56
CA ALA A 233 -43.61 8.43 -20.18
C ALA A 233 -42.72 7.79 -21.27
N LEU A 234 -43.05 7.99 -22.54
CA LEU A 234 -42.23 7.52 -23.67
C LEU A 234 -40.87 8.22 -23.72
N ALA A 235 -40.84 9.54 -23.48
CA ALA A 235 -39.59 10.30 -23.38
C ALA A 235 -38.71 9.81 -22.23
N ALA A 236 -39.28 9.58 -21.04
CA ALA A 236 -38.55 9.05 -19.88
C ALA A 236 -37.99 7.65 -20.16
N ALA A 237 -38.77 6.75 -20.76
CA ALA A 237 -38.31 5.43 -21.16
C ALA A 237 -37.15 5.50 -22.19
N ALA A 238 -37.23 6.41 -23.16
CA ALA A 238 -36.16 6.64 -24.13
C ALA A 238 -34.88 7.15 -23.47
N VAL A 239 -34.97 8.06 -22.49
CA VAL A 239 -33.79 8.56 -21.73
C VAL A 239 -33.15 7.44 -20.91
N VAL A 240 -33.94 6.59 -20.26
CA VAL A 240 -33.42 5.43 -19.52
C VAL A 240 -32.72 4.46 -20.47
N LEU A 241 -33.33 4.14 -21.62
CA LEU A 241 -32.70 3.28 -22.63
C LEU A 241 -31.42 3.88 -23.19
N LEU A 242 -31.38 5.20 -23.42
CA LEU A 242 -30.16 5.90 -23.86
C LEU A 242 -29.06 5.79 -22.80
N GLY A 243 -29.38 5.99 -21.52
CA GLY A 243 -28.43 5.82 -20.42
C GLY A 243 -27.86 4.41 -20.34
N CYS A 244 -28.71 3.38 -20.44
CA CYS A 244 -28.28 1.99 -20.50
C CYS A 244 -27.40 1.69 -21.72
N ALA A 245 -27.75 2.24 -22.89
CA ALA A 245 -26.96 2.05 -24.11
C ALA A 245 -25.57 2.70 -24.01
N ILE A 246 -25.48 3.91 -23.44
CA ILE A 246 -24.20 4.59 -23.20
C ILE A 246 -23.35 3.77 -22.22
N ALA A 247 -23.92 3.31 -21.11
CA ALA A 247 -23.21 2.51 -20.12
C ALA A 247 -22.73 1.17 -20.69
N TYR A 248 -23.53 0.52 -21.53
CA TYR A 248 -23.12 -0.68 -22.24
C TYR A 248 -21.96 -0.38 -23.19
N ALA A 249 -22.10 0.62 -24.05
CA ALA A 249 -21.07 1.01 -25.00
C ALA A 249 -19.75 1.42 -24.30
N SER A 250 -19.80 2.18 -23.21
CA SER A 250 -18.61 2.58 -22.46
C SER A 250 -17.88 1.38 -21.86
N ASN A 251 -18.63 0.45 -21.26
CA ASN A 251 -18.06 -0.77 -20.71
C ASN A 251 -17.49 -1.68 -21.80
N THR A 252 -18.15 -1.81 -22.95
CA THR A 252 -17.64 -2.58 -24.08
C THR A 252 -16.37 -1.97 -24.67
N LEU A 253 -16.32 -0.63 -24.83
CA LEU A 253 -15.13 0.07 -25.29
C LEU A 253 -13.97 -0.09 -24.29
N ALA A 254 -14.23 0.00 -22.99
CA ALA A 254 -13.23 -0.24 -21.95
C ALA A 254 -12.72 -1.69 -21.98
N LEU A 255 -13.60 -2.69 -22.09
CA LEU A 255 -13.23 -4.10 -22.20
C LEU A 255 -12.36 -4.36 -23.45
N ASN A 256 -12.64 -3.68 -24.56
CA ASN A 256 -11.83 -3.80 -25.78
C ASN A 256 -10.39 -3.25 -25.62
N THR A 257 -10.12 -2.43 -24.60
CA THR A 257 -8.74 -2.01 -24.30
C THR A 257 -7.91 -3.11 -23.66
N VAL A 258 -8.56 -4.05 -22.95
CA VAL A 258 -7.92 -5.17 -22.23
C VAL A 258 -8.16 -6.51 -22.94
N ALA A 259 -8.71 -6.48 -24.16
CA ALA A 259 -8.98 -7.69 -24.92
C ALA A 259 -7.69 -8.49 -25.17
N GLU A 260 -7.72 -9.78 -24.84
CA GLU A 260 -6.59 -10.72 -24.92
C GLU A 260 -5.94 -10.73 -26.31
N SER A 261 -6.75 -10.61 -27.37
CA SER A 261 -6.30 -10.54 -28.77
C SER A 261 -5.34 -9.39 -29.07
N ARG A 262 -5.35 -8.31 -28.28
CA ARG A 262 -4.38 -7.21 -28.44
C ARG A 262 -3.01 -7.53 -27.86
N PHE A 263 -2.95 -8.44 -26.89
CA PHE A 263 -1.74 -8.79 -26.15
C PHE A 263 -1.13 -10.12 -26.59
N GLU A 264 -1.83 -10.91 -27.42
CA GLU A 264 -1.33 -12.19 -27.96
C GLU A 264 0.12 -12.12 -28.49
N ARG A 265 0.46 -11.06 -29.23
CA ARG A 265 1.82 -10.87 -29.75
C ARG A 265 2.84 -10.59 -28.63
N ALA A 266 2.49 -9.71 -27.69
CA ALA A 266 3.35 -9.39 -26.56
C ALA A 266 3.54 -10.59 -25.62
N GLU A 267 2.50 -11.40 -25.41
CA GLU A 267 2.60 -12.65 -24.66
C GLU A 267 3.46 -13.68 -25.38
N SER A 268 3.36 -13.78 -26.71
CA SER A 268 4.21 -14.65 -27.52
C SER A 268 5.69 -14.25 -27.41
N ASP A 269 5.99 -12.95 -27.54
CA ASP A 269 7.35 -12.41 -27.40
C ASP A 269 7.90 -12.62 -25.99
N MET A 270 7.08 -12.41 -24.95
CA MET A 270 7.44 -12.68 -23.55
C MET A 270 7.75 -14.18 -23.34
N LYS A 271 6.90 -15.09 -23.84
CA LYS A 271 7.13 -16.54 -23.73
C LYS A 271 8.42 -16.94 -24.45
N ALA A 272 8.73 -16.35 -25.60
CA ALA A 272 9.99 -16.58 -26.30
C ALA A 272 11.20 -16.09 -25.49
N ALA A 273 11.12 -14.90 -24.88
CA ALA A 273 12.18 -14.35 -24.05
C ALA A 273 12.42 -15.17 -22.76
N ILE A 274 11.34 -15.63 -22.11
CA ILE A 274 11.43 -16.53 -20.95
C ILE A 274 12.07 -17.85 -21.35
N GLY A 275 11.65 -18.44 -22.48
CA GLY A 275 12.26 -19.66 -23.03
C GLY A 275 13.75 -19.49 -23.27
N TYR A 276 14.16 -18.39 -23.92
CA TYR A 276 15.56 -18.08 -24.18
C TYR A 276 16.37 -17.88 -22.89
N SER A 277 15.82 -17.16 -21.91
CA SER A 277 16.47 -16.98 -20.61
C SER A 277 16.62 -18.30 -19.84
N SER A 278 15.61 -19.17 -19.88
CA SER A 278 15.70 -20.49 -19.23
C SER A 278 16.76 -21.38 -19.88
N GLN A 279 16.90 -21.31 -21.21
CA GLN A 279 17.94 -22.04 -21.92
C GLN A 279 19.33 -21.55 -21.51
N LEU A 280 19.56 -20.23 -21.50
CA LEU A 280 20.84 -19.66 -21.07
C LEU A 280 21.20 -20.00 -19.62
N LYS A 281 20.22 -20.05 -18.71
CA LYS A 281 20.44 -20.51 -17.34
C LYS A 281 20.87 -21.97 -17.29
N SER A 282 20.17 -22.84 -18.03
CA SER A 282 20.53 -24.25 -18.13
C SER A 282 21.93 -24.44 -18.70
N ASP A 283 22.29 -23.69 -19.75
CA ASP A 283 23.61 -23.76 -20.39
C ASP A 283 24.70 -23.24 -19.44
N HIS A 284 24.44 -22.17 -18.70
CA HIS A 284 25.35 -21.65 -17.67
C HIS A 284 25.56 -22.66 -16.54
N ASP A 285 24.48 -23.24 -16.01
CA ASP A 285 24.57 -24.20 -14.90
C ASP A 285 25.29 -25.48 -15.33
N ALA A 286 25.10 -25.93 -16.58
CA ALA A 286 25.86 -27.02 -17.17
C ALA A 286 27.36 -26.68 -17.31
N ALA A 287 27.69 -25.49 -17.82
CA ALA A 287 29.08 -25.04 -17.94
C ALA A 287 29.74 -24.88 -16.56
N LYS A 288 29.01 -24.37 -15.57
CA LYS A 288 29.47 -24.24 -14.19
C LYS A 288 29.75 -25.60 -13.56
N ALA A 289 28.85 -26.57 -13.72
CA ALA A 289 29.07 -27.93 -13.21
C ALA A 289 30.33 -28.58 -13.81
N ALA A 290 30.55 -28.42 -15.13
CA ALA A 290 31.75 -28.90 -15.79
C ALA A 290 33.02 -28.19 -15.28
N PHE A 291 32.95 -26.89 -15.02
CA PHE A 291 34.06 -26.14 -14.42
C PHE A 291 34.36 -26.62 -12.99
N ASP A 292 33.33 -26.80 -12.16
CA ASP A 292 33.48 -27.24 -10.77
C ASP A 292 34.12 -28.64 -10.69
N GLU A 293 33.79 -29.55 -11.61
CA GLU A 293 34.43 -30.88 -11.72
C GLU A 293 35.93 -30.78 -12.04
N ILE A 294 36.30 -29.91 -12.99
CA ILE A 294 37.71 -29.67 -13.33
C ILE A 294 38.45 -29.02 -12.14
N ALA A 295 37.81 -28.06 -11.47
CA ALA A 295 38.39 -27.39 -10.31
C ALA A 295 38.63 -28.37 -9.15
N GLN A 296 37.68 -29.27 -8.87
CA GLN A 296 37.86 -30.33 -7.89
C GLN A 296 39.01 -31.26 -8.27
N THR A 297 39.09 -31.67 -9.54
CA THR A 297 40.20 -32.50 -10.04
C THR A 297 41.55 -31.80 -9.86
N ALA A 298 41.63 -30.50 -10.18
CA ALA A 298 42.82 -29.70 -9.96
C ALA A 298 43.20 -29.62 -8.47
N GLN A 299 42.23 -29.42 -7.59
CA GLN A 299 42.45 -29.35 -6.15
C GLN A 299 42.94 -30.69 -5.59
N HIS A 300 42.41 -31.83 -6.06
CA HIS A 300 42.91 -33.15 -5.69
C HIS A 300 44.34 -33.41 -6.16
N LEU A 301 44.72 -32.92 -7.34
CA LEU A 301 46.08 -33.07 -7.87
C LEU A 301 47.10 -32.17 -7.14
N VAL A 302 46.75 -30.91 -6.88
CA VAL A 302 47.63 -29.94 -6.21
C VAL A 302 47.76 -30.25 -4.71
N GLY A 303 46.65 -30.58 -4.03
CA GLY A 303 46.66 -30.92 -2.61
C GLY A 303 47.56 -32.10 -2.27
N ASN A 304 47.66 -33.10 -3.16
CA ASN A 304 48.58 -34.23 -2.98
C ASN A 304 50.06 -33.83 -3.04
N VAL A 305 50.42 -32.85 -3.88
CA VAL A 305 51.81 -32.36 -3.98
C VAL A 305 52.16 -31.54 -2.74
N ASP A 306 51.28 -30.65 -2.33
CA ASP A 306 51.51 -29.78 -1.16
C ASP A 306 51.58 -30.59 0.15
N ASN A 307 50.68 -31.57 0.34
CA ASN A 307 50.70 -32.45 1.52
C ASN A 307 52.00 -33.26 1.66
N ARG A 308 52.66 -33.61 0.54
CA ARG A 308 53.96 -34.30 0.57
C ARG A 308 55.09 -33.38 1.05
N VAL A 309 55.03 -32.10 0.71
CA VAL A 309 56.08 -31.12 1.05
C VAL A 309 55.99 -30.72 2.52
N ILE A 310 54.79 -30.54 3.04
CA ILE A 310 54.53 -30.10 4.42
C ILE A 310 55.24 -30.97 5.47
N TRP A 311 55.21 -32.29 5.32
CA TRP A 311 55.93 -33.21 6.22
C TRP A 311 57.46 -33.10 6.12
N LEU A 312 57.98 -32.87 4.91
CA LEU A 312 59.42 -32.67 4.72
C LEU A 312 59.89 -31.34 5.33
N GLU A 313 59.05 -30.30 5.27
CA GLU A 313 59.33 -29.01 5.91
C GLU A 313 59.30 -29.13 7.43
N LEU A 314 58.31 -29.82 8.01
CA LEU A 314 58.27 -30.10 9.45
C LEU A 314 59.53 -30.85 9.92
N MET A 315 59.91 -31.92 9.21
CA MET A 315 61.11 -32.69 9.56
C MET A 315 62.39 -31.84 9.42
N ARG A 316 62.46 -30.96 8.42
CA ARG A 316 63.58 -30.01 8.27
C ARG A 316 63.60 -28.99 9.41
N ALA A 317 62.43 -28.51 9.84
CA ALA A 317 62.29 -27.58 10.95
C ALA A 317 62.76 -28.19 12.27
N ILE A 318 62.28 -29.39 12.60
CA ILE A 318 62.73 -30.13 13.78
C ILE A 318 64.25 -30.36 13.71
N ASN A 319 64.78 -30.87 12.59
CA ASN A 319 66.21 -31.13 12.46
C ASN A 319 67.09 -29.88 12.58
N LYS A 320 66.64 -28.72 12.07
CA LYS A 320 67.38 -27.46 12.17
C LYS A 320 67.26 -26.78 13.52
N SER A 321 66.24 -27.14 14.32
CA SER A 321 66.11 -26.67 15.70
C SER A 321 66.99 -27.44 16.68
N LEU A 322 67.48 -28.64 16.32
CA LEU A 322 68.41 -29.40 17.15
C LEU A 322 69.76 -28.67 17.26
N PRO A 323 70.30 -28.50 18.49
CA PRO A 323 71.62 -27.91 18.66
C PRO A 323 72.71 -28.83 18.10
N SER A 324 73.79 -28.22 17.63
CA SER A 324 74.99 -28.92 17.18
C SER A 324 76.21 -28.02 17.41
N ASP A 325 77.28 -28.58 17.97
CA ASP A 325 78.56 -27.89 18.19
C ASP A 325 79.40 -27.75 16.92
N VAL A 326 79.01 -28.46 15.85
CA VAL A 326 79.76 -28.57 14.61
C VAL A 326 79.09 -27.70 13.55
N GLY A 327 79.81 -26.71 13.02
CA GLY A 327 79.30 -25.87 11.95
C GLY A 327 79.11 -26.64 10.63
N PRO A 328 78.34 -26.12 9.67
CA PRO A 328 78.07 -26.80 8.38
C PRO A 328 79.34 -27.17 7.59
N SER A 329 80.44 -26.46 7.83
CA SER A 329 81.73 -26.60 7.17
C SER A 329 82.79 -27.34 7.99
N ASP A 330 82.48 -27.73 9.23
CA ASP A 330 83.40 -28.48 10.08
C ASP A 330 83.29 -30.00 9.82
N PRO A 331 84.40 -30.77 9.88
CA PRO A 331 84.35 -32.20 9.71
C PRO A 331 83.55 -32.87 10.85
N PRO A 332 82.70 -33.88 10.58
CA PRO A 332 81.88 -34.53 11.60
C PRO A 332 82.69 -35.12 12.76
N GLN A 333 83.98 -35.41 12.56
CA GLN A 333 84.84 -35.93 13.61
C GLN A 333 85.18 -34.90 14.69
N LYS A 334 84.99 -33.59 14.44
CA LYS A 334 85.29 -32.51 15.40
C LYS A 334 84.44 -32.63 16.69
N ARG A 335 83.25 -33.23 16.62
CA ARG A 335 82.44 -33.51 17.82
C ARG A 335 83.15 -34.43 18.82
N PHE A 336 84.00 -35.34 18.34
CA PHE A 336 84.66 -36.32 19.21
C PHE A 336 85.74 -35.71 20.11
N SER A 337 86.22 -34.49 19.82
CA SER A 337 87.17 -33.79 20.71
C SER A 337 86.50 -33.15 21.94
N ILE A 338 85.16 -33.06 21.95
CA ILE A 338 84.39 -32.53 23.08
C ILE A 338 83.90 -33.72 23.93
N PRO A 339 84.04 -33.69 25.28
CA PRO A 339 83.45 -34.71 26.15
C PRO A 339 81.94 -34.85 25.93
N ILE A 340 81.41 -36.09 25.94
CA ILE A 340 79.98 -36.37 25.66
C ILE A 340 79.05 -35.54 26.54
N GLU A 341 79.44 -35.28 27.79
CA GLU A 341 78.66 -34.51 28.78
C GLU A 341 78.57 -33.00 28.49
N GLN A 342 79.43 -32.49 27.60
CA GLN A 342 79.53 -31.07 27.22
C GLN A 342 79.13 -30.83 25.76
N ARG A 343 78.64 -31.85 25.06
CA ARG A 343 78.17 -31.69 23.68
C ARG A 343 76.78 -31.12 23.66
N ASN A 344 76.57 -30.06 22.89
CA ASN A 344 75.25 -29.53 22.58
C ASN A 344 74.57 -30.41 21.52
N GLU A 345 74.29 -31.67 21.88
CA GLU A 345 73.63 -32.66 21.05
C GLU A 345 72.35 -33.17 21.73
N ILE A 346 71.28 -33.29 20.95
CA ILE A 346 69.98 -33.81 21.39
C ILE A 346 69.57 -34.92 20.43
N HIS A 347 69.12 -36.04 20.99
CA HIS A 347 68.66 -37.20 20.22
C HIS A 347 67.15 -37.37 20.36
N ILE A 348 66.45 -37.40 19.22
CA ILE A 348 65.01 -37.70 19.17
C ILE A 348 64.85 -39.18 18.85
N GLU A 349 64.14 -39.93 19.69
CA GLU A 349 63.87 -41.36 19.51
C GLU A 349 62.57 -41.61 18.75
N SER A 350 61.53 -40.82 19.06
CA SER A 350 60.23 -40.96 18.41
C SER A 350 59.50 -39.63 18.29
N ILE A 351 58.70 -39.53 17.22
CA ILE A 351 57.80 -38.41 16.93
C ILE A 351 56.40 -38.99 16.84
N VAL A 352 55.50 -38.53 17.71
CA VAL A 352 54.08 -38.92 17.72
C VAL A 352 53.27 -37.69 17.33
N VAL A 353 52.40 -37.84 16.35
CA VAL A 353 51.60 -36.71 15.82
C VAL A 353 50.13 -37.07 15.90
N GLN A 354 49.34 -36.24 16.56
CA GLN A 354 47.90 -36.44 16.75
C GLN A 354 47.11 -35.23 16.28
N TYR A 355 46.07 -35.47 15.48
CA TYR A 355 45.13 -34.43 15.09
C TYR A 355 44.15 -34.14 16.22
N VAL A 356 43.87 -32.85 16.46
CA VAL A 356 42.92 -32.37 17.44
C VAL A 356 42.02 -31.33 16.78
N GLU A 357 40.70 -31.49 16.92
CA GLU A 357 39.71 -30.58 16.32
C GLU A 357 39.76 -29.16 16.92
N ASP A 358 40.19 -29.05 18.17
CA ASP A 358 40.43 -27.77 18.84
C ASP A 358 41.65 -27.83 19.77
N LEU A 359 42.71 -27.13 19.39
CA LEU A 359 43.97 -27.03 20.14
C LEU A 359 43.81 -26.40 21.52
N SER A 360 42.71 -25.68 21.78
CA SER A 360 42.44 -25.07 23.09
C SER A 360 42.34 -26.13 24.21
N THR A 361 41.84 -27.31 23.86
CA THR A 361 41.67 -28.45 24.76
C THR A 361 43.01 -29.01 25.23
N TRP A 362 43.95 -29.19 24.30
CA TRP A 362 45.33 -29.57 24.60
C TRP A 362 46.04 -28.47 25.41
N PHE A 363 45.93 -27.22 24.97
CA PHE A 363 46.65 -26.12 25.58
C PHE A 363 46.25 -25.89 27.04
N THR A 364 44.97 -26.07 27.38
CA THR A 364 44.47 -25.98 28.76
C THR A 364 45.19 -26.97 29.69
N GLY A 365 45.55 -28.15 29.21
CA GLY A 365 46.27 -29.16 30.00
C GLY A 365 47.78 -28.91 30.15
N VAL A 366 48.37 -28.08 29.29
CA VAL A 366 49.82 -27.79 29.29
C VAL A 366 50.16 -26.35 29.69
N LYS A 367 49.14 -25.51 29.89
CA LYS A 367 49.26 -24.07 30.17
C LYS A 367 50.20 -23.76 31.34
N ASP A 368 50.12 -24.53 32.42
CA ASP A 368 50.94 -24.32 33.62
C ASP A 368 52.44 -24.60 33.40
N LYS A 369 52.79 -25.33 32.33
CA LYS A 369 54.16 -25.66 31.95
C LYS A 369 54.69 -24.82 30.79
N TYR A 370 53.82 -24.02 30.16
CA TYR A 370 54.21 -23.18 29.03
C TYR A 370 54.90 -21.91 29.53
N GLU A 371 56.08 -21.65 29.00
CA GLU A 371 56.89 -20.47 29.29
C GLU A 371 57.05 -19.67 27.99
N PRO A 372 56.62 -18.40 27.94
CA PRO A 372 56.65 -17.62 26.71
C PRO A 372 58.09 -17.36 26.25
N LEU A 373 58.28 -17.25 24.92
CA LEU A 373 59.59 -17.01 24.30
C LEU A 373 60.38 -15.86 24.94
N SER A 374 59.69 -14.76 25.28
CA SER A 374 60.30 -13.58 25.90
C SER A 374 60.92 -13.85 27.28
N GLU A 375 60.36 -14.79 28.05
CA GLU A 375 60.92 -15.19 29.34
C GLU A 375 62.09 -16.14 29.16
N ARG A 376 61.99 -17.10 28.22
CA ARG A 376 63.09 -18.01 27.85
C ARG A 376 64.31 -17.26 27.31
N MET A 377 64.11 -16.25 26.46
CA MET A 377 65.20 -15.41 25.95
C MET A 377 65.84 -14.54 27.04
N LYS A 378 65.05 -14.01 27.98
CA LYS A 378 65.58 -13.28 29.15
C LYS A 378 66.43 -14.20 30.03
N ALA A 379 66.00 -15.44 30.26
CA ALA A 379 66.77 -16.42 31.01
C ALA A 379 68.11 -16.75 30.32
N LYS A 380 68.11 -16.91 29.00
CA LYS A 380 69.31 -17.24 28.21
C LYS A 380 70.33 -16.11 28.10
N PHE A 381 69.90 -14.86 27.92
CA PHE A 381 70.78 -13.72 27.65
C PHE A 381 70.91 -12.71 28.82
N GLY A 382 70.23 -12.95 29.94
CA GLY A 382 70.07 -12.03 31.08
C GLY A 382 71.29 -11.83 31.99
N GLY A 383 72.51 -12.01 31.47
CA GLY A 383 73.77 -11.84 32.19
C GLY A 383 74.79 -10.98 31.43
N SER A 384 74.38 -9.89 30.78
CA SER A 384 75.31 -8.85 30.28
C SER A 384 74.56 -7.55 29.97
N GLU A 385 74.67 -6.58 30.87
CA GLU A 385 74.41 -5.17 30.53
C GLU A 385 75.54 -4.65 29.62
N ALA A 386 75.22 -4.36 28.35
CA ALA A 386 75.68 -3.20 27.56
C ALA A 386 75.74 -3.48 26.04
N ALA A 387 75.15 -2.54 25.27
CA ALA A 387 75.24 -2.31 23.81
C ALA A 387 74.49 -3.32 22.90
N ALA A 388 73.66 -2.95 21.91
CA ALA A 388 73.45 -1.67 21.24
C ALA A 388 72.02 -1.60 20.64
N ALA A 389 71.45 -0.39 20.58
CA ALA A 389 70.30 -0.06 19.74
C ALA A 389 70.73 0.07 18.25
N PRO A 390 69.76 0.10 17.30
CA PRO A 390 69.21 1.41 16.89
C PRO A 390 67.66 1.44 16.80
N VAL A 391 67.02 2.48 17.35
CA VAL A 391 66.38 3.64 16.66
C VAL A 391 65.10 3.27 15.91
N GLY A 392 63.90 3.82 16.13
CA GLY A 392 63.32 4.93 16.91
C GLY A 392 61.79 4.87 16.69
N VAL A 393 60.87 5.71 17.19
CA VAL A 393 60.89 7.00 17.88
C VAL A 393 59.56 7.06 18.66
N ALA A 394 59.60 7.57 19.89
CA ALA A 394 58.44 7.80 20.75
C ALA A 394 57.83 9.21 20.54
N SER A 395 56.53 9.37 20.76
CA SER A 395 55.94 10.68 21.13
C SER A 395 54.55 10.56 21.78
N GLU A 396 54.41 11.19 22.96
CA GLU A 396 53.21 11.81 23.56
C GLU A 396 53.61 13.27 23.93
N PRO A 397 52.72 14.24 24.33
CA PRO A 397 51.24 14.35 24.25
C PRO A 397 50.66 15.74 23.80
N MET A 398 49.38 15.76 23.34
CA MET A 398 48.28 16.80 23.44
C MET A 398 48.49 18.25 22.88
N PRO A 399 47.47 18.99 22.33
CA PRO A 399 46.17 19.31 22.96
C PRO A 399 44.93 19.45 22.02
N SER A 400 43.83 19.95 22.58
CA SER A 400 42.41 19.83 22.19
C SER A 400 41.76 21.01 21.42
N ALA A 401 40.67 20.66 20.69
CA ALA A 401 39.47 21.45 20.29
C ALA A 401 39.56 22.48 19.12
N PRO A 402 38.46 22.90 18.43
CA PRO A 402 37.01 22.71 18.73
C PRO A 402 36.04 22.35 17.57
N MET A 403 34.87 21.75 17.92
CA MET A 403 33.44 22.01 17.49
C MET A 403 33.05 22.14 15.98
N PRO A 404 31.78 21.88 15.54
CA PRO A 404 30.53 22.19 16.24
C PRO A 404 29.34 21.23 16.10
N SER A 405 28.31 21.63 16.85
CA SER A 405 27.00 21.08 17.16
C SER A 405 25.94 21.09 16.04
N ALA A 406 25.11 20.04 16.07
CA ALA A 406 23.65 19.99 15.79
C ALA A 406 23.17 20.22 14.32
N PRO A 407 21.94 19.75 13.92
CA PRO A 407 20.80 19.35 14.75
C PRO A 407 20.06 18.04 14.36
N MET A 408 19.30 17.51 15.32
CA MET A 408 18.14 16.63 15.12
C MET A 408 16.92 17.48 14.71
N PRO A 409 15.95 16.95 13.94
CA PRO A 409 14.85 16.10 14.46
C PRO A 409 14.54 14.93 13.49
N GLY A 410 13.78 13.88 13.77
CA GLY A 410 12.90 13.48 14.85
C GLY A 410 12.10 12.27 14.34
N ASP A 411 11.60 11.49 15.30
CA ASP A 411 10.40 10.65 15.23
C ASP A 411 10.43 9.20 14.68
N LEU A 412 9.94 8.32 15.57
CA LEU A 412 9.13 7.10 15.39
C LEU A 412 9.62 5.95 14.49
N GLY A 413 9.75 4.76 15.10
CA GLY A 413 9.55 3.50 14.38
C GLY A 413 10.21 2.28 15.00
N SER A 414 9.50 1.64 15.92
CA SER A 414 9.82 0.34 16.53
C SER A 414 9.67 -0.82 15.55
N GLU A 415 10.38 -1.92 15.85
CA GLU A 415 10.17 -3.32 15.41
C GLU A 415 10.49 -3.70 13.95
N LEU A 416 11.50 -4.54 13.75
CA LEU A 416 11.35 -6.01 13.69
C LEU A 416 12.70 -6.68 13.41
N GLY A 417 12.97 -7.76 14.14
CA GLY A 417 14.18 -8.55 14.04
C GLY A 417 14.37 -9.26 12.70
N GLY A 418 15.62 -9.44 12.34
CA GLY A 418 16.07 -10.24 11.21
C GLY A 418 17.54 -10.58 11.39
N GLU A 419 17.81 -11.77 11.95
CA GLU A 419 19.12 -12.40 11.99
C GLU A 419 19.62 -12.68 10.57
N ILE A 420 20.73 -12.05 10.17
CA ILE A 420 21.60 -12.55 9.12
C ILE A 420 23.04 -12.12 9.46
N SER A 421 23.72 -12.90 10.29
CA SER A 421 25.14 -12.73 10.58
C SER A 421 25.95 -13.48 9.54
N GLY A 422 26.65 -12.71 8.69
CA GLY A 422 27.61 -13.21 7.72
C GLY A 422 28.93 -13.67 8.34
N MET A 423 29.61 -14.49 7.54
CA MET A 423 31.03 -14.86 7.39
C MET A 423 32.11 -14.34 8.38
N PRO A 424 33.17 -15.15 8.56
CA PRO A 424 33.99 -15.19 9.77
C PRO A 424 35.00 -14.05 9.85
N ALA A 425 35.21 -13.60 11.08
CA ALA A 425 36.17 -12.58 11.45
C ALA A 425 37.61 -13.07 11.29
N ALA A 426 38.46 -12.17 10.79
CA ALA A 426 39.91 -12.22 10.92
C ALA A 426 40.31 -12.19 12.41
N PRO A 427 41.39 -12.89 12.83
CA PRO A 427 41.78 -12.88 14.23
C PRO A 427 42.42 -11.55 14.61
N ALA A 428 41.78 -10.87 15.56
CA ALA A 428 42.31 -9.73 16.27
C ALA A 428 43.33 -10.20 17.32
N GLU A 429 44.48 -9.53 17.38
CA GLU A 429 45.37 -9.56 18.53
C GLU A 429 44.65 -9.01 19.76
N GLY A 430 44.66 -9.78 20.85
CA GLY A 430 44.24 -9.30 22.17
C GLY A 430 43.49 -10.34 23.00
N GLY A 431 44.20 -11.02 23.92
CA GLY A 431 43.59 -11.49 25.17
C GLY A 431 43.01 -12.91 25.17
N GLY A 432 43.78 -13.91 24.75
CA GLY A 432 43.50 -15.33 25.03
C GLY A 432 44.80 -16.12 24.87
N LEU A 433 45.44 -16.48 25.98
CA LEU A 433 46.86 -16.89 26.05
C LEU A 433 47.17 -18.30 25.47
N GLY A 434 46.49 -18.77 24.42
CA GLY A 434 46.73 -20.11 23.85
C GLY A 434 46.16 -20.33 22.44
N PRO A 435 46.65 -21.35 21.69
CA PRO A 435 46.17 -21.70 20.37
C PRO A 435 44.73 -22.25 20.41
N SER A 436 43.92 -21.85 19.42
CA SER A 436 42.55 -22.34 19.21
C SER A 436 42.34 -22.81 17.77
N GLY A 437 41.34 -23.66 17.57
CA GLY A 437 40.98 -24.23 16.27
C GLY A 437 41.70 -25.55 15.93
N PRO A 438 41.39 -26.15 14.77
CA PRO A 438 41.90 -27.47 14.40
C PRO A 438 43.40 -27.44 14.09
N GLY A 439 44.11 -28.48 14.51
CA GLY A 439 45.55 -28.60 14.25
C GLY A 439 46.13 -29.91 14.74
N TRP A 440 47.46 -30.00 14.69
CA TRP A 440 48.20 -31.18 15.11
C TRP A 440 48.96 -30.88 16.39
N VAL A 441 49.01 -31.85 17.30
CA VAL A 441 49.91 -31.85 18.44
C VAL A 441 51.04 -32.81 18.11
N VAL A 442 52.27 -32.31 18.12
CA VAL A 442 53.48 -33.09 17.84
C VAL A 442 54.21 -33.30 19.16
N GLN A 443 54.39 -34.57 19.54
CA GLN A 443 55.17 -34.98 20.70
C GLN A 443 56.51 -35.56 20.25
N LEU A 444 57.59 -35.01 20.77
CA LEU A 444 58.96 -35.47 20.60
C LEU A 444 59.42 -36.15 21.88
N ASN A 445 59.79 -37.43 21.78
CA ASN A 445 60.46 -38.14 22.86
C ASN A 445 61.94 -38.25 22.52
N GLY A 446 62.81 -37.87 23.43
CA GLY A 446 64.24 -37.84 23.18
C GLY A 446 65.06 -37.87 24.46
N TYR A 447 66.37 -37.81 24.29
CA TYR A 447 67.33 -37.73 25.38
C TYR A 447 68.52 -36.85 25.02
N HIS A 448 69.22 -36.35 26.04
CA HIS A 448 70.50 -35.67 25.89
C HIS A 448 71.47 -36.12 26.99
N TYR A 449 72.76 -35.96 26.71
CA TYR A 449 73.84 -36.22 27.67
C TYR A 449 74.45 -34.93 28.25
N HIS A 450 73.99 -33.76 27.80
CA HIS A 450 74.47 -32.44 28.24
C HIS A 450 74.10 -32.15 29.71
N ASN A 451 74.99 -32.54 30.62
CA ASN A 451 74.81 -32.47 32.07
C ASN A 451 76.14 -32.05 32.73
N PRO A 452 76.43 -30.75 32.85
CA PRO A 452 77.67 -30.22 33.42
C PRO A 452 77.83 -30.61 34.91
N LYS A 453 79.09 -30.78 35.36
CA LYS A 453 79.40 -31.25 36.73
C LYS A 453 79.42 -30.12 37.75
N SER A 454 79.54 -28.88 37.30
CA SER A 454 79.49 -27.67 38.13
C SER A 454 78.72 -26.55 37.42
N ALA A 455 78.19 -25.59 38.18
CA ALA A 455 77.46 -24.44 37.63
C ALA A 455 78.32 -23.56 36.70
N ASP A 456 79.65 -23.61 36.83
CA ASP A 456 80.60 -22.88 35.98
C ASP A 456 80.80 -23.52 34.60
N GLU A 457 80.43 -24.80 34.42
CA GLU A 457 80.55 -25.55 33.16
C GLU A 457 79.32 -25.39 32.25
N GLY A 458 78.27 -24.69 32.71
CA GLY A 458 77.09 -24.37 31.93
C GLY A 458 75.79 -24.85 32.56
N VAL A 459 74.72 -24.78 31.78
CA VAL A 459 73.36 -25.14 32.19
C VAL A 459 73.05 -26.58 31.77
N GLY A 460 72.53 -27.39 32.69
CA GLY A 460 72.19 -28.80 32.48
C GLY A 460 70.70 -29.12 32.58
N GLY A 461 70.32 -30.30 32.11
CA GLY A 461 68.96 -30.84 32.29
C GLY A 461 67.85 -29.99 31.67
N GLU A 462 66.82 -29.67 32.45
CA GLU A 462 65.60 -29.00 31.98
C GLU A 462 65.89 -27.65 31.33
N GLN A 463 66.78 -26.86 31.92
CA GLN A 463 67.04 -25.49 31.48
C GLN A 463 67.86 -25.45 30.17
N TYR A 464 68.74 -26.42 29.95
CA TYR A 464 69.43 -26.62 28.66
C TYR A 464 68.42 -26.86 27.52
N LEU A 465 67.39 -27.70 27.75
CA LEU A 465 66.35 -27.94 26.75
C LEU A 465 65.54 -26.67 26.45
N LYS A 466 65.22 -25.88 27.47
CA LYS A 466 64.49 -24.62 27.30
C LYS A 466 65.29 -23.59 26.48
N GLU A 467 66.57 -23.41 26.81
CA GLU A 467 67.43 -22.39 26.21
C GLU A 467 67.93 -22.76 24.80
N GLU A 468 68.29 -24.02 24.56
CA GLU A 468 68.89 -24.44 23.29
C GLU A 468 67.91 -25.09 22.31
N PHE A 469 66.89 -25.81 22.78
CA PHE A 469 65.98 -26.52 21.89
C PHE A 469 64.65 -25.80 21.73
N LEU A 470 63.92 -25.54 22.81
CA LEU A 470 62.59 -24.92 22.75
C LEU A 470 62.64 -23.50 22.18
N THR A 471 63.66 -22.71 22.54
CA THR A 471 63.85 -21.36 22.00
C THR A 471 64.09 -21.40 20.49
N ARG A 472 64.90 -22.35 19.99
CA ARG A 472 65.14 -22.53 18.53
C ARG A 472 63.92 -23.10 17.81
N LEU A 473 63.09 -23.89 18.49
CA LEU A 473 61.88 -24.45 17.88
C LEU A 473 60.81 -23.37 17.62
N GLU A 474 60.88 -22.24 18.31
CA GLU A 474 59.95 -21.11 18.14
C GLU A 474 60.53 -19.93 17.33
N ASP A 475 61.82 -19.61 17.48
CA ASP A 475 62.41 -18.39 16.88
C ASP A 475 63.20 -18.62 15.57
N ASN A 476 63.46 -19.87 15.19
CA ASN A 476 64.38 -20.16 14.09
C ASN A 476 63.81 -19.79 12.71
N GLN A 477 64.71 -19.47 11.79
CA GLN A 477 64.40 -19.09 10.41
C GLN A 477 65.04 -20.08 9.45
N LEU A 478 64.23 -20.63 8.55
CA LEU A 478 64.65 -21.69 7.64
C LEU A 478 64.66 -21.19 6.21
N HIS A 479 65.73 -21.50 5.51
CA HIS A 479 65.84 -21.31 4.07
C HIS A 479 65.24 -22.50 3.35
N PHE A 480 64.25 -22.26 2.49
CA PHE A 480 63.67 -23.24 1.59
C PHE A 480 63.92 -22.84 0.13
N PRO A 481 64.13 -23.81 -0.78
CA PRO A 481 64.21 -23.50 -2.20
C PRO A 481 62.89 -22.90 -2.67
N ALA A 482 62.94 -21.85 -3.48
CA ALA A 482 61.75 -21.20 -4.01
C ALA A 482 60.89 -22.17 -4.84
N ILE A 483 59.57 -22.12 -4.64
CA ILE A 483 58.59 -22.96 -5.34
C ILE A 483 57.85 -22.10 -6.36
N GLY A 484 58.00 -22.41 -7.65
CA GLY A 484 57.32 -21.74 -8.76
C GLY A 484 57.83 -22.18 -10.14
N PRO A 485 57.05 -22.01 -11.22
CA PRO A 485 57.43 -22.42 -12.57
C PRO A 485 58.37 -21.39 -13.21
N GLN A 486 59.62 -21.30 -12.75
CA GLN A 486 60.76 -20.73 -13.48
C GLN A 486 62.04 -20.89 -12.66
N LYS A 487 62.94 -21.80 -13.06
CA LYS A 487 64.28 -21.92 -12.45
C LYS A 487 65.26 -20.84 -12.94
N ILE A 488 64.83 -19.96 -13.83
CA ILE A 488 65.64 -18.90 -14.45
C ILE A 488 64.73 -17.68 -14.57
N GLY A 489 65.01 -16.63 -13.80
CA GLY A 489 64.38 -15.32 -14.01
C GLY A 489 64.82 -14.72 -15.35
N PRO A 490 64.12 -13.71 -15.89
CA PRO A 490 64.48 -13.06 -17.17
C PRO A 490 65.92 -12.52 -17.24
N ASP A 491 66.59 -12.36 -16.09
CA ASP A 491 67.98 -11.86 -15.97
C ASP A 491 69.04 -12.96 -15.74
N GLY A 492 68.69 -14.25 -15.86
CA GLY A 492 69.67 -15.35 -15.80
C GLY A 492 70.26 -15.65 -14.41
N GLN A 493 69.71 -15.09 -13.33
CA GLN A 493 70.12 -15.40 -11.95
C GLN A 493 69.26 -16.51 -11.31
N GLU A 494 69.90 -17.40 -10.56
CA GLU A 494 69.25 -18.46 -9.76
C GLU A 494 68.30 -17.86 -8.72
N GLN A 495 67.15 -18.50 -8.54
CA GLN A 495 66.12 -18.06 -7.60
C GLN A 495 66.63 -18.18 -6.15
N LYS A 496 66.70 -17.06 -5.43
CA LYS A 496 67.17 -17.01 -4.04
C LYS A 496 66.26 -17.84 -3.12
N ASP A 497 66.86 -18.57 -2.17
CA ASP A 497 66.14 -19.30 -1.13
C ASP A 497 65.16 -18.37 -0.38
N VAL A 498 63.95 -18.85 -0.16
CA VAL A 498 62.90 -18.13 0.58
C VAL A 498 63.14 -18.35 2.07
N LEU A 499 63.25 -17.25 2.81
CA LEU A 499 63.31 -17.28 4.27
C LEU A 499 61.90 -17.43 4.83
N VAL A 500 61.72 -18.42 5.70
CA VAL A 500 60.45 -18.80 6.32
C VAL A 500 60.67 -18.97 7.82
N THR A 501 59.83 -18.34 8.63
CA THR A 501 59.87 -18.45 10.09
C THR A 501 59.12 -19.71 10.58
N MET A 502 59.36 -20.14 11.83
CA MET A 502 58.61 -21.25 12.44
C MET A 502 57.09 -20.95 12.52
N ASP A 503 56.73 -19.70 12.79
CA ASP A 503 55.34 -19.23 12.76
C ASP A 503 54.70 -19.35 11.37
N GLU A 504 55.43 -19.02 10.30
CA GLU A 504 54.94 -19.20 8.93
C GLU A 504 54.75 -20.69 8.58
N LEU A 505 55.54 -21.59 9.19
CA LEU A 505 55.33 -23.05 9.08
C LEU A 505 54.18 -23.55 9.97
N GLY A 506 53.66 -22.68 10.83
CA GLY A 506 52.60 -22.94 11.79
C GLY A 506 53.03 -23.78 12.98
N ILE A 507 54.34 -23.81 13.30
CA ILE A 507 54.88 -24.44 14.50
C ILE A 507 54.85 -23.40 15.62
N GLY A 508 54.26 -23.72 16.76
CA GLY A 508 54.23 -22.80 17.90
C GLY A 508 53.95 -23.48 19.22
N TYR A 509 54.07 -22.70 20.30
CA TYR A 509 53.81 -23.14 21.68
C TYR A 509 54.59 -24.41 22.09
N PRO A 510 55.93 -24.45 21.99
CA PRO A 510 56.69 -25.61 22.44
C PRO A 510 56.76 -25.67 23.97
N VAL A 511 56.31 -26.78 24.53
CA VAL A 511 56.20 -27.05 25.96
C VAL A 511 57.01 -28.30 26.33
N LEU A 512 57.76 -28.22 27.43
CA LEU A 512 58.43 -29.36 28.03
C LEU A 512 57.47 -30.07 29.00
N ILE A 513 57.01 -31.26 28.65
CA ILE A 513 56.02 -32.03 29.43
C ILE A 513 56.69 -32.78 30.57
N HIS A 514 57.83 -33.39 30.28
CA HIS A 514 58.58 -34.22 31.22
C HIS A 514 60.07 -34.11 30.94
N CYS A 515 60.87 -34.04 32.01
CA CYS A 515 62.31 -34.17 31.98
C CYS A 515 62.70 -35.10 33.14
N SER A 516 63.39 -36.20 32.85
CA SER A 516 63.87 -37.12 33.88
C SER A 516 65.03 -36.48 34.66
N ARG A 517 65.34 -37.03 35.83
CA ARG A 517 66.63 -36.71 36.46
C ARG A 517 67.75 -37.40 35.65
N PRO A 518 68.98 -36.86 35.67
CA PRO A 518 70.09 -37.50 34.99
C PRO A 518 70.39 -38.87 35.60
N GLU A 519 70.29 -39.94 34.81
CA GLU A 519 70.59 -41.30 35.23
C GLU A 519 71.90 -41.79 34.61
N PRO A 520 72.81 -42.41 35.38
CA PRO A 520 74.08 -42.90 34.85
C PRO A 520 73.84 -44.08 33.90
N GLU A 521 74.23 -43.92 32.65
CA GLU A 521 74.14 -44.93 31.60
C GLU A 521 75.57 -45.29 31.13
N PRO A 522 75.95 -46.58 31.11
CA PRO A 522 77.23 -46.98 30.55
C PRO A 522 77.16 -46.91 29.01
N LEU A 523 77.90 -45.98 28.41
CA LEU A 523 78.09 -45.92 26.97
C LEU A 523 79.41 -46.58 26.57
N VAL A 524 79.36 -47.44 25.56
CA VAL A 524 80.56 -47.96 24.90
C VAL A 524 81.13 -46.84 24.03
N ASP A 525 82.37 -46.43 24.29
CA ASP A 525 83.01 -45.36 23.53
C ASP A 525 83.28 -45.80 22.07
N PRO A 526 82.62 -45.21 21.06
CA PRO A 526 82.88 -45.53 19.66
C PRO A 526 84.21 -44.98 19.13
N SER A 527 84.94 -44.17 19.92
CA SER A 527 86.25 -43.61 19.59
C SER A 527 87.43 -44.37 20.20
N ALA A 528 87.18 -45.47 20.92
CA ALA A 528 88.22 -46.38 21.38
C ALA A 528 88.89 -47.06 20.20
N THR A 529 90.05 -46.53 19.80
CA THR A 529 90.92 -47.10 18.76
C THR A 529 91.23 -48.56 19.12
N SER A 530 90.80 -49.49 18.26
CA SER A 530 91.22 -50.89 18.34
C SER A 530 92.75 -50.94 18.32
N GLY A 531 93.36 -51.29 19.45
CA GLY A 531 94.81 -51.36 19.58
C GLY A 531 95.42 -52.34 18.56
N ASP A 532 96.32 -51.79 17.75
CA ASP A 532 97.50 -52.40 17.14
C ASP A 532 97.57 -53.94 17.18
N ILE A 533 97.10 -54.60 16.11
CA ILE A 533 97.41 -56.01 15.85
C ILE A 533 98.47 -56.05 14.75
N GLY A 534 99.72 -56.18 15.17
CA GLY A 534 100.85 -56.53 14.33
C GLY A 534 100.59 -57.83 13.55
N GLY A 535 101.03 -57.83 12.30
CA GLY A 535 100.76 -58.85 11.31
C GLY A 535 101.20 -60.27 11.70
N GLY A 536 100.34 -61.23 11.36
CA GLY A 536 100.63 -62.66 11.39
C GLY A 536 99.54 -63.43 10.65
N ALA A 537 99.90 -64.00 9.51
CA ALA A 537 99.01 -64.77 8.64
C ALA A 537 98.57 -66.10 9.27
N GLY A 538 97.30 -66.47 9.07
CA GLY A 538 96.85 -67.87 9.08
C GLY A 538 95.58 -68.17 9.88
N GLY A 539 94.63 -68.82 9.23
CA GLY A 539 93.78 -69.84 9.88
C GLY A 539 92.35 -69.44 10.25
N LEU A 540 91.40 -70.04 9.53
CA LEU A 540 89.98 -70.14 9.88
C LEU A 540 89.78 -70.87 11.23
N GLY A 541 88.81 -70.40 12.02
CA GLY A 541 88.05 -71.26 12.94
C GLY A 541 88.00 -70.82 14.40
N GLY A 542 86.85 -70.26 14.79
CA GLY A 542 86.18 -70.68 16.02
C GLY A 542 86.52 -69.96 17.34
N VAL A 543 85.50 -69.25 17.82
CA VAL A 543 85.10 -69.09 19.24
C VAL A 543 86.03 -68.28 20.14
N ALA A 544 85.56 -67.07 20.49
CA ALA A 544 85.72 -66.42 21.79
C ALA A 544 85.14 -65.02 21.63
N ALA A 545 84.10 -64.62 22.36
CA ALA A 545 84.06 -64.35 23.79
C ALA A 545 83.86 -62.85 23.96
N SER A 546 82.93 -62.53 24.86
CA SER A 546 82.66 -61.23 25.46
C SER A 546 83.79 -60.21 25.28
N ALA A 547 83.55 -59.21 24.43
CA ALA A 547 84.30 -57.98 24.45
C ALA A 547 84.11 -57.35 25.84
N SER A 548 85.22 -57.28 26.54
CA SER A 548 85.38 -56.79 27.90
C SER A 548 84.79 -55.41 28.13
N ASP A 549 84.17 -55.24 29.31
CA ASP A 549 83.76 -54.02 30.03
C ASP A 549 84.89 -52.98 30.27
N LYS A 550 85.91 -52.89 29.41
CA LYS A 550 87.11 -52.07 29.63
C LYS A 550 87.13 -50.71 28.93
N ASN A 551 86.10 -50.35 28.16
CA ASN A 551 85.97 -49.03 27.50
C ASN A 551 84.54 -48.45 27.61
N ALA A 552 83.86 -48.65 28.74
CA ALA A 552 82.58 -48.03 29.01
C ALA A 552 82.77 -46.70 29.76
N ILE A 553 82.33 -45.59 29.17
CA ILE A 553 82.26 -44.27 29.82
C ILE A 553 80.88 -44.17 30.45
N ILE A 554 80.82 -43.90 31.75
CA ILE A 554 79.56 -43.60 32.44
C ILE A 554 79.20 -42.15 32.12
N VAL A 555 78.08 -41.93 31.44
CA VAL A 555 77.54 -40.61 31.18
C VAL A 555 76.14 -40.49 31.78
N ASN A 556 75.75 -39.29 32.16
CA ASN A 556 74.41 -39.07 32.70
C ASN A 556 73.43 -38.80 31.56
N ARG A 557 72.44 -39.67 31.38
CA ARG A 557 71.36 -39.54 30.40
C ARG A 557 70.16 -38.85 31.01
N THR A 558 69.65 -37.84 30.32
CA THR A 558 68.41 -37.15 30.67
C THR A 558 67.39 -37.37 29.56
N ASN A 559 66.28 -38.05 29.88
CA ASN A 559 65.17 -38.28 28.95
C ASN A 559 64.16 -37.14 29.05
N PHE A 560 63.56 -36.75 27.93
CA PHE A 560 62.58 -35.68 27.90
C PHE A 560 61.43 -35.95 26.92
N ILE A 561 60.31 -35.27 27.19
CA ILE A 561 59.13 -35.23 26.33
C ILE A 561 58.78 -33.77 26.07
N VAL A 562 58.83 -33.36 24.80
CA VAL A 562 58.42 -32.03 24.34
C VAL A 562 57.16 -32.16 23.49
N GLN A 563 56.22 -31.24 23.67
CA GLN A 563 55.04 -31.12 22.82
C GLN A 563 54.94 -29.73 22.23
N PHE A 564 54.49 -29.61 20.99
CA PHE A 564 54.18 -28.33 20.36
C PHE A 564 52.96 -28.47 19.45
N CYS A 565 52.31 -27.34 19.15
CA CYS A 565 51.22 -27.32 18.19
C CYS A 565 51.74 -27.03 16.79
N TRP A 566 51.13 -27.67 15.81
CA TRP A 566 51.47 -27.52 14.40
C TRP A 566 50.21 -27.35 13.55
N ARG A 567 50.09 -26.20 12.90
CA ARG A 567 49.03 -25.86 11.95
C ARG A 567 49.66 -25.67 10.58
N PRO A 568 49.78 -26.73 9.76
CA PRO A 568 50.58 -26.67 8.55
C PRO A 568 50.04 -25.61 7.59
N THR A 569 50.92 -24.73 7.14
CA THR A 569 50.59 -23.73 6.12
C THR A 569 51.29 -24.13 4.82
N PRO A 570 50.56 -24.67 3.82
CA PRO A 570 51.14 -25.15 2.57
C PRO A 570 51.99 -24.06 1.88
N PRO A 571 53.04 -24.44 1.13
CA PRO A 571 53.87 -23.46 0.42
C PRO A 571 53.08 -22.58 -0.55
N THR A 572 52.08 -23.14 -1.24
CA THR A 572 51.15 -22.43 -2.13
C THR A 572 50.34 -21.35 -1.40
N MET A 573 49.72 -21.70 -0.27
CA MET A 573 48.99 -20.73 0.55
C MET A 573 49.91 -19.63 1.09
N ARG A 574 51.13 -19.96 1.52
CA ARG A 574 52.10 -18.95 1.97
C ARG A 574 52.46 -17.97 0.86
N PHE A 575 52.61 -18.47 -0.38
CA PHE A 575 52.87 -17.64 -1.54
C PHE A 575 51.68 -16.74 -1.90
N GLU A 576 50.45 -17.26 -1.81
CA GLU A 576 49.23 -16.46 -1.99
C GLU A 576 49.08 -15.39 -0.91
N MET A 577 49.27 -15.75 0.37
CA MET A 577 49.24 -14.80 1.49
C MET A 577 50.31 -13.71 1.34
N LYS A 578 51.52 -14.05 0.90
CA LYS A 578 52.58 -13.05 0.61
C LYS A 578 52.18 -12.14 -0.55
N LYS A 579 51.62 -12.67 -1.63
CA LYS A 579 51.10 -11.86 -2.75
C LYS A 579 49.96 -10.94 -2.32
N GLU A 580 49.01 -11.43 -1.52
CA GLU A 580 47.91 -10.62 -1.00
C GLU A 580 48.41 -9.52 -0.06
N ALA A 581 49.41 -9.82 0.78
CA ALA A 581 50.06 -8.82 1.63
C ALA A 581 50.78 -7.75 0.81
N GLU A 582 51.58 -8.13 -0.19
CA GLU A 582 52.24 -7.21 -1.11
C GLU A 582 51.22 -6.37 -1.91
N GLN A 583 50.08 -6.95 -2.28
CA GLN A 583 49.04 -6.25 -3.01
C GLN A 583 48.29 -5.27 -2.12
N ARG A 584 48.00 -5.64 -0.85
CA ARG A 584 47.46 -4.71 0.16
C ARG A 584 48.44 -3.57 0.47
N GLU A 585 49.73 -3.84 0.49
CA GLU A 585 50.76 -2.82 0.70
C GLU A 585 50.83 -1.84 -0.50
N LYS A 586 50.76 -2.36 -1.73
CA LYS A 586 50.65 -1.52 -2.94
C LYS A 586 49.36 -0.71 -3.00
N ASP A 587 48.23 -1.30 -2.64
CA ASP A 587 46.94 -0.61 -2.59
C ASP A 587 46.94 0.45 -1.47
N GLY A 588 47.63 0.19 -0.35
CA GLY A 588 47.86 1.14 0.73
C GLY A 588 48.77 2.31 0.34
N LEU A 589 49.85 2.05 -0.39
CA LEU A 589 50.75 3.09 -0.92
C LEU A 589 50.06 3.96 -1.99
N SER A 590 49.24 3.35 -2.86
CA SER A 590 48.48 4.08 -3.89
C SER A 590 47.44 5.06 -3.33
N ARG A 591 47.00 4.85 -2.08
CA ARG A 591 46.09 5.73 -1.34
C ARG A 591 46.79 6.93 -0.70
N ILE A 592 48.11 6.89 -0.51
CA ILE A 592 48.89 7.99 0.10
C ILE A 592 49.37 8.97 -0.97
N ASP A 593 49.56 8.53 -2.22
CA ASP A 593 50.04 9.36 -3.34
C ASP A 593 48.93 10.08 -4.14
N THR A 594 47.67 10.09 -3.66
CA THR A 594 46.52 10.71 -4.34
C THR A 594 45.75 11.76 -3.50
N GLU A 595 46.39 12.36 -2.50
CA GLU A 595 45.90 13.62 -1.90
C GLU A 595 46.66 14.83 -2.48
N PRO A 596 46.00 15.77 -3.19
CA PRO A 596 46.65 16.97 -3.69
C PRO A 596 46.80 18.01 -2.57
N LEU A 597 48.01 18.55 -2.41
CA LEU A 597 48.26 19.88 -1.82
C LEU A 597 48.09 20.96 -2.89
#